data_AF-A0AA35Q4M8-F1
#
_entry.id   AF-A0AA35Q4M8-F1
#
_cell.length_a   1.000
_cell.length_b   1.000
_cell.length_c   1.000
_cell.angle_alpha   90.00
_cell.angle_beta   90.00
_cell.angle_gamma   90.00
#
_symmetry.space_group_name_H-M   'P 1'
#
loop_
_entity.id
_entity.type
_entity.pdbx_description
1 polymer ?
#
loop_
_entity_poly.entity_id
_entity_poly.type
_entity_poly.pdbx_seq_one_letter_code
_entity_poly.pdbx_strand_id
1 'polypeptide(L)'
;MSKSAKQLLKEAAEIYIAGRDDVQLAPDQTTGEDDFKYKRSPDVGGVVIDRSSDSGYVQISGGTKAAVKITTGLGERGYHCEIIAEGQSCMLYGRPTVWYIVPRS
;
A
#
# COMPACT_ATOMS: atom_id res chain seq x y z
N MET A 1 12.68 -10.46 21.58
CA MET A 1 12.81 -10.46 20.11
C MET A 1 12.11 -9.22 19.60
N SER A 2 12.80 -8.32 18.91
CA SER A 2 12.13 -7.19 18.22
C SER A 2 11.32 -7.74 17.05
N LYS A 3 10.11 -7.21 16.80
CA LYS A 3 9.35 -7.52 15.58
C LYS A 3 10.13 -7.04 14.35
N SER A 4 10.00 -7.76 13.23
CA SER A 4 10.55 -7.30 11.95
C SER A 4 9.70 -6.18 11.35
N ALA A 5 10.27 -5.35 10.48
CA ALA A 5 9.53 -4.31 9.76
C ALA A 5 8.33 -4.88 9.00
N LYS A 6 8.51 -6.04 8.36
CA LYS A 6 7.45 -6.80 7.67
C LYS A 6 6.29 -7.15 8.61
N GLN A 7 6.58 -7.62 9.83
CA GLN A 7 5.54 -7.95 10.81
C GLN A 7 4.77 -6.70 11.25
N LEU A 8 5.46 -5.60 11.50
CA LEU A 8 4.83 -4.35 11.93
C LEU A 8 3.93 -3.75 10.83
N LEU A 9 4.37 -3.78 9.56
CA LEU A 9 3.54 -3.36 8.43
C LEU A 9 2.31 -4.24 8.26
N LYS A 10 2.46 -5.56 8.41
CA LYS A 10 1.33 -6.49 8.35
C LYS A 10 0.31 -6.20 9.44
N GLU A 11 0.75 -6.03 10.69
CA GLU A 11 -0.13 -5.70 11.81
C GLU A 11 -0.87 -4.37 11.60
N ALA A 12 -0.18 -3.34 11.10
CA ALA A 12 -0.81 -2.08 10.74
C ALA A 12 -1.88 -2.27 9.67
N ALA A 13 -1.60 -3.09 8.65
CA ALA A 13 -2.57 -3.39 7.60
C ALA A 13 -3.77 -4.21 8.11
N GLU A 14 -3.54 -5.17 9.02
CA GLU A 14 -4.60 -5.94 9.69
C GLU A 14 -5.53 -5.02 10.50
N ILE A 15 -4.98 -4.02 11.19
CA ILE A 15 -5.77 -3.00 11.90
C ILE A 15 -6.67 -2.22 10.92
N TYR A 16 -6.17 -1.84 9.75
CA TYR A 16 -6.95 -1.09 8.75
C TYR A 16 -8.09 -1.90 8.12
N ILE A 17 -7.99 -3.23 8.08
CA ILE A 17 -9.05 -4.09 7.56
C ILE A 17 -9.88 -4.76 8.66
N ALA A 18 -9.62 -4.46 9.94
CA ALA A 18 -10.34 -5.05 11.05
C ALA A 18 -11.85 -4.74 10.95
N GLY A 19 -12.68 -5.78 11.01
CA GLY A 19 -14.14 -5.67 10.85
C GLY A 19 -14.62 -5.54 9.40
N ARG A 20 -13.74 -5.63 8.41
CA ARG A 20 -14.11 -5.72 7.00
C ARG A 20 -14.08 -7.16 6.51
N ASP A 21 -15.26 -7.69 6.20
CA ASP A 21 -15.41 -9.06 5.71
C ASP A 21 -15.30 -9.18 4.18
N ASP A 22 -15.34 -8.06 3.47
CA ASP A 22 -15.30 -7.97 2.01
C ASP A 22 -13.87 -7.95 1.43
N VAL A 23 -12.86 -7.82 2.28
CA VAL A 23 -11.45 -7.72 1.87
C VAL A 23 -10.52 -8.60 2.70
N GLN A 24 -9.30 -8.77 2.18
CA GLN A 24 -8.19 -9.41 2.85
C GLN A 24 -6.88 -8.72 2.45
N LEU A 25 -5.80 -9.01 3.17
CA LEU A 25 -4.47 -8.58 2.76
C LEU A 25 -3.96 -9.50 1.64
N ALA A 26 -3.18 -8.94 0.73
CA ALA A 26 -2.38 -9.74 -0.20
C ALA A 26 -1.47 -10.73 0.57
N PRO A 27 -1.05 -11.86 -0.03
CA PRO A 27 -0.23 -12.85 0.68
C PRO A 27 1.10 -12.32 1.21
N ASP A 28 1.69 -11.33 0.54
CA ASP A 28 2.94 -10.70 0.92
C ASP A 28 2.93 -9.19 0.65
N GLN A 29 3.85 -8.48 1.30
CA GLN A 29 4.18 -7.10 0.98
C GLN A 29 4.81 -7.01 -0.42
N THR A 30 4.72 -5.84 -1.02
CA THR A 30 5.39 -5.51 -2.28
C THR A 30 6.34 -4.34 -2.05
N THR A 31 7.58 -4.48 -2.51
CA THR A 31 8.55 -3.39 -2.56
C THR A 31 8.75 -2.98 -4.02
N GLY A 32 8.87 -1.68 -4.29
CA GLY A 32 9.09 -1.16 -5.64
C GLY A 32 10.42 -1.58 -6.27
N GLU A 33 11.49 -1.72 -5.47
CA GLU A 33 12.82 -2.18 -5.92
C GLU A 33 13.37 -1.48 -7.18
N ASP A 34 13.05 -0.18 -7.36
CA ASP A 34 13.39 0.61 -8.55
C ASP A 34 12.83 0.03 -9.87
N ASP A 35 11.85 -0.87 -9.77
CA ASP A 35 11.10 -1.43 -10.87
C ASP A 35 9.68 -0.86 -10.94
N PHE A 36 9.02 -1.09 -12.07
CA PHE A 36 7.67 -0.64 -12.29
C PHE A 36 6.67 -1.65 -11.71
N LYS A 37 6.18 -1.40 -10.48
CA LYS A 37 5.02 -2.12 -9.92
C LYS A 37 3.73 -1.35 -10.16
N TYR A 38 2.72 -2.05 -10.67
CA TYR A 38 1.40 -1.53 -10.98
C TYR A 38 0.30 -2.47 -10.50
N LYS A 39 -0.74 -1.92 -9.88
CA LYS A 39 -1.99 -2.61 -9.53
C LYS A 39 -3.18 -1.72 -9.84
N ARG A 40 -4.34 -2.31 -10.13
CA ARG A 40 -5.56 -1.56 -10.49
C ARG A 40 -6.78 -2.12 -9.77
N SER A 41 -7.74 -1.27 -9.47
CA SER A 41 -9.10 -1.70 -9.13
C SER A 41 -9.73 -2.43 -10.34
N PRO A 42 -10.47 -3.54 -10.14
CA PRO A 42 -10.93 -4.09 -8.86
C PRO A 42 -9.97 -5.08 -8.18
N ASP A 43 -8.82 -5.41 -8.76
CA ASP A 43 -7.88 -6.40 -8.18
C ASP A 43 -7.32 -5.98 -6.82
N VAL A 44 -7.24 -4.66 -6.60
CA VAL A 44 -6.89 -4.04 -5.31
C VAL A 44 -7.92 -2.98 -4.94
N GLY A 45 -8.26 -2.89 -3.65
CA GLY A 45 -9.18 -1.88 -3.09
C GLY A 45 -8.48 -0.86 -2.19
N GLY A 46 -7.21 -1.08 -1.85
CA GLY A 46 -6.44 -0.18 -1.00
C GLY A 46 -4.98 -0.60 -0.89
N VAL A 47 -4.19 0.27 -0.27
CA VAL A 47 -2.77 0.05 -0.04
C VAL A 47 -2.37 0.64 1.31
N VAL A 48 -1.61 -0.12 2.08
CA VAL A 48 -0.98 0.33 3.33
C VAL A 48 0.50 0.51 3.08
N ILE A 49 1.03 1.68 3.38
CA ILE A 49 2.34 2.17 2.96
C ILE A 49 3.19 2.36 4.20
N ASP A 50 4.38 1.77 4.23
CA ASP A 50 5.39 2.07 5.24
C ASP A 50 6.12 3.37 4.89
N ARG A 51 5.86 4.47 5.61
CA ARG A 51 6.51 5.77 5.35
C ARG A 51 8.00 5.76 5.70
N SER A 52 8.42 4.82 6.54
CA SER A 52 9.83 4.64 6.92
C SER A 52 10.64 3.78 5.94
N SER A 53 9.98 3.22 4.91
CA SER A 53 10.67 2.51 3.83
C SER A 53 11.59 3.45 3.03
N ASP A 54 12.44 2.83 2.19
CA ASP A 54 13.41 3.53 1.36
C ASP A 54 12.77 4.60 0.46
N SER A 55 13.63 5.48 -0.07
CA SER A 55 13.20 6.60 -0.90
C SER A 55 12.38 6.16 -2.11
N GLY A 56 11.22 6.77 -2.26
CA GLY A 56 10.26 6.45 -3.31
C GLY A 56 8.93 7.15 -3.10
N TYR A 57 7.92 6.74 -3.87
CA TYR A 57 6.56 7.17 -3.64
C TYR A 57 5.55 6.17 -4.18
N VAL A 58 4.36 6.21 -3.59
CA VAL A 58 3.16 5.54 -4.06
C VAL A 58 2.28 6.59 -4.72
N GLN A 59 1.85 6.33 -5.96
CA GLN A 59 0.92 7.18 -6.68
C GLN A 59 -0.37 6.42 -6.95
N ILE A 60 -1.50 7.01 -6.55
CA ILE A 60 -2.84 6.52 -6.89
C ILE A 60 -3.49 7.52 -7.83
N SER A 61 -3.96 7.06 -8.99
CA SER A 61 -4.52 7.93 -10.03
C SER A 61 -5.52 7.18 -10.91
N GLY A 62 -6.32 7.90 -11.69
CA GLY A 62 -7.37 7.33 -12.54
C GLY A 62 -8.77 7.45 -11.93
N GLY A 63 -9.74 6.72 -12.49
CA GLY A 63 -11.11 6.65 -11.95
C GLY A 63 -11.81 8.00 -11.75
N THR A 64 -11.51 9.00 -12.59
CA THR A 64 -11.98 10.40 -12.50
C THR A 64 -11.72 11.11 -11.16
N LYS A 65 -10.90 10.55 -10.28
CA LYS A 65 -10.51 11.13 -8.99
C LYS A 65 -9.17 11.86 -9.08
N ALA A 66 -8.96 12.78 -8.15
CA ALA A 66 -7.69 13.45 -7.97
C ALA A 66 -6.58 12.42 -7.71
N ALA A 67 -5.41 12.66 -8.30
CA ALA A 67 -4.25 11.82 -8.04
C ALA A 67 -3.73 12.09 -6.62
N VAL A 68 -3.38 11.02 -5.91
CA VAL A 68 -2.74 11.07 -4.59
C VAL A 68 -1.31 10.58 -4.74
N LYS A 69 -0.37 11.28 -4.09
CA LYS A 69 1.04 10.89 -4.03
C LYS A 69 1.49 10.83 -2.57
N ILE A 70 2.00 9.69 -2.15
CA ILE A 70 2.53 9.46 -0.81
C ILE A 70 4.01 9.13 -0.93
N THR A 71 4.86 10.02 -0.42
CA THR A 71 6.32 9.87 -0.49
C THR A 71 6.84 9.03 0.69
N THR A 72 7.87 8.22 0.45
CA THR A 72 8.58 7.41 1.45
C THR A 72 10.06 7.84 1.54
N GLY A 73 10.73 7.49 2.63
CA GLY A 73 12.18 7.74 2.80
C GLY A 73 12.54 9.18 3.18
N LEU A 74 11.59 9.97 3.70
CA LEU A 74 11.82 11.34 4.18
C LEU A 74 12.14 11.41 5.69
N GLY A 75 12.52 10.29 6.31
CA GLY A 75 12.70 10.19 7.76
C GLY A 75 11.40 10.16 8.57
N GLU A 76 10.26 10.15 7.89
CA GLU A 76 8.94 9.99 8.48
C GLU A 76 8.73 8.55 8.96
N ARG A 77 7.96 8.40 10.04
CA ARG A 77 7.61 7.09 10.62
C ARG A 77 6.12 6.84 10.55
N GLY A 78 5.75 5.57 10.63
CA GLY A 78 4.36 5.13 10.67
C GLY A 78 3.84 4.67 9.31
N TYR A 79 2.53 4.42 9.29
CA TYR A 79 1.85 3.80 8.16
C TYR A 79 0.78 4.73 7.60
N HIS A 80 0.64 4.72 6.27
CA HIS A 80 -0.44 5.43 5.59
C HIS A 80 -1.33 4.43 4.86
N CYS A 81 -2.63 4.48 5.06
CA CYS A 81 -3.59 3.68 4.30
C CYS A 81 -4.30 4.59 3.31
N GLU A 82 -4.29 4.19 2.04
CA GLU A 82 -5.01 4.90 0.97
C GLU A 82 -5.97 3.95 0.26
N ILE A 83 -7.18 4.45 -0.01
CA ILE A 83 -8.21 3.69 -0.72
C ILE A 83 -7.94 3.80 -2.22
N ILE A 84 -8.04 2.67 -2.93
CA ILE A 84 -7.97 2.63 -4.40
C ILE A 84 -9.39 2.43 -4.90
N ALA A 85 -10.04 3.52 -5.31
CA ALA A 85 -11.41 3.47 -5.77
C ALA A 85 -11.54 2.84 -7.17
N GLU A 86 -12.78 2.58 -7.58
CA GLU A 86 -13.08 2.06 -8.90
C GLU A 86 -12.41 2.88 -10.02
N GLY A 87 -11.77 2.19 -10.95
CA GLY A 87 -11.07 2.79 -12.07
C GLY A 87 -9.72 3.45 -11.73
N GLN A 88 -9.34 3.55 -10.45
CA GLN A 88 -8.00 3.98 -10.04
C GLN A 88 -6.97 2.84 -10.13
N SER A 89 -5.71 3.23 -10.25
CA SER A 89 -4.54 2.37 -10.17
C SER A 89 -3.55 2.90 -9.15
N CYS A 90 -2.78 1.99 -8.57
CA CYS A 90 -1.67 2.24 -7.66
C CYS A 90 -0.35 1.88 -8.35
N MET A 91 0.62 2.79 -8.26
CA MET A 91 1.94 2.69 -8.88
C MET A 91 2.99 2.93 -7.81
N LEU A 92 4.02 2.07 -7.79
CA LEU A 92 5.19 2.25 -6.93
C LEU A 92 6.36 2.77 -7.77
N TYR A 93 7.04 3.79 -7.26
CA TYR A 93 8.22 4.38 -7.88
C TYR A 93 9.36 4.47 -6.86
N GLY A 94 10.56 4.02 -7.24
CA GLY A 94 11.69 3.90 -6.32
C GLY A 94 11.55 2.65 -5.44
N ARG A 95 11.77 2.78 -4.13
CA ARG A 95 11.74 1.64 -3.20
C ARG A 95 10.74 1.77 -2.04
N PRO A 96 9.47 2.19 -2.27
CA PRO A 96 8.46 2.14 -1.23
C PRO A 96 8.09 0.68 -0.93
N THR A 97 7.80 0.38 0.33
CA THR A 97 7.27 -0.92 0.77
C THR A 97 5.79 -0.76 1.14
N VAL A 98 4.94 -1.62 0.57
CA VAL A 98 3.49 -1.56 0.76
C VAL A 98 2.89 -2.94 1.02
N TRP A 99 1.69 -2.96 1.59
CA TRP A 99 0.81 -4.13 1.63
C TRP A 99 -0.50 -3.80 0.93
N TYR A 100 -0.86 -4.57 -0.08
CA TYR A 100 -2.12 -4.36 -0.80
C TYR A 100 -3.31 -4.98 -0.04
N ILE A 101 -4.44 -4.28 -0.10
CA ILE A 101 -5.75 -4.77 0.34
C ILE A 101 -6.50 -5.21 -0.91
N VAL A 102 -6.93 -6.46 -0.95
CA VAL A 102 -7.58 -7.11 -2.09
C VAL A 102 -8.99 -7.60 -1.71
N PRO A 103 -9.92 -7.75 -2.66
CA PRO A 103 -11.22 -8.36 -2.38
C PRO A 103 -11.09 -9.77 -1.78
N ARG A 104 -12.05 -10.14 -0.91
CA ARG A 104 -12.19 -11.51 -0.42
C ARG A 104 -13.02 -12.30 -1.45
N SER A 105 -12.46 -13.37 -1.98
CA SER A 105 -13.12 -14.32 -2.88
C SER A 105 -13.98 -15.32 -2.11
#